data_AF-A0A8A8QWC6-F1
#
_entry.id   AF-A0A8A8QWC6-F1
#
_cell.length_a   1.000
_cell.length_b   1.000
_cell.length_c   1.000
_cell.angle_alpha   90.00
_cell.angle_beta   90.00
_cell.angle_gamma   90.00
#
_symmetry.space_group_name_H-M   'P 1'
#
loop_
_entity.id
_entity.type
_entity.pdbx_description
1 polymer ?
#
loop_
_entity_poly.entity_id
_entity_poly.type
_entity_poly.pdbx_seq_one_letter_code
_entity_poly.pdbx_strand_id
1 'polypeptide(L)'
;MFHFAKQIQRGLDESSDVNFIIGWWKTQNLKPSEALLTVKTQAQETAYDKFLLQSLNGKNAANPAPQQLSKQAAEVQKKINANKNIKRMVDWWTYSKTAPDAAKASFTGVTGKKAHTLYLEKYMYKSFGLNP
;
A
#
# COMPACT_ATOMS: atom_id res chain seq x y z
N MET A 1 -25.80 9.67 20.22
CA MET A 1 -24.89 8.95 19.28
C MET A 1 -23.48 9.57 19.14
N PHE A 2 -23.23 10.83 19.52
CA PHE A 2 -21.89 11.47 19.34
C PHE A 2 -20.79 11.04 20.33
N HIS A 3 -21.14 10.44 21.48
CA HIS A 3 -20.14 10.05 22.49
C HIS A 3 -19.38 8.76 22.14
N PHE A 4 -20.03 7.80 21.49
CA PHE A 4 -19.45 6.50 21.16
C PHE A 4 -18.36 6.60 20.09
N ALA A 5 -18.61 7.39 19.03
CA ALA A 5 -17.63 7.65 17.98
C ALA A 5 -16.36 8.34 18.51
N LYS A 6 -16.51 9.30 19.45
CA LYS A 6 -15.38 9.98 20.11
C LYS A 6 -14.55 9.04 21.00
N GLN A 7 -15.19 8.14 21.74
CA GLN A 7 -14.48 7.17 22.59
C GLN A 7 -13.70 6.15 21.77
N ILE A 8 -14.25 5.70 20.63
CA ILE A 8 -13.55 4.76 19.75
C ILE A 8 -12.39 5.43 19.02
N GLN A 9 -12.55 6.68 18.56
CA GLN A 9 -11.44 7.44 17.96
C GLN A 9 -10.27 7.62 18.93
N ARG A 10 -10.58 7.93 20.20
CA ARG A 10 -9.59 8.07 21.27
C ARG A 10 -8.90 6.74 21.57
N GLY A 11 -9.67 5.65 21.67
CA GLY A 11 -9.15 4.30 21.80
C GLY A 11 -8.28 3.86 20.62
N LEU A 12 -8.52 4.37 19.40
CA LEU A 12 -7.71 4.09 18.23
C LEU A 12 -6.41 4.89 18.18
N ASP A 13 -6.46 6.16 18.61
CA ASP A 13 -5.31 7.06 18.70
C ASP A 13 -4.36 6.63 19.86
N GLU A 14 -4.89 6.03 20.93
CA GLU A 14 -4.14 5.57 22.11
C GLU A 14 -3.76 4.07 22.06
N SER A 15 -4.35 3.28 21.16
CA SER A 15 -4.09 1.84 21.10
C SER A 15 -2.79 1.50 20.37
N SER A 16 -2.00 0.63 21.00
CA SER A 16 -0.85 -0.04 20.41
C SER A 16 -1.21 -1.42 19.82
N ASP A 17 -2.46 -1.87 19.96
CA ASP A 17 -2.92 -3.16 19.47
C ASP A 17 -3.24 -3.10 17.97
N VAL A 18 -2.31 -3.67 17.21
CA VAL A 18 -2.35 -3.79 15.75
C VAL A 18 -3.61 -4.53 15.26
N ASN A 19 -4.08 -5.56 15.95
CA ASN A 19 -5.23 -6.35 15.50
C ASN A 19 -6.56 -5.63 15.76
N PHE A 20 -6.64 -4.91 16.88
CA PHE A 20 -7.77 -4.03 17.19
C PHE A 20 -7.94 -2.94 16.11
N ILE A 21 -6.85 -2.26 15.73
CA ILE A 21 -6.87 -1.20 14.71
C ILE A 21 -7.34 -1.75 13.35
N ILE A 22 -6.82 -2.92 12.94
CA ILE A 22 -7.26 -3.61 11.71
C ILE A 22 -8.74 -3.98 11.78
N GLY A 23 -9.19 -4.55 12.90
CA GLY A 23 -10.58 -4.95 13.11
C GLY A 23 -11.53 -3.75 13.05
N TRP A 24 -11.10 -2.60 13.58
CA TRP A 24 -11.85 -1.36 13.49
C TRP A 24 -11.98 -0.87 12.05
N TRP A 25 -10.89 -0.80 11.28
CA TRP A 25 -10.95 -0.42 9.87
C TRP A 25 -11.86 -1.34 9.04
N LYS A 26 -11.85 -2.64 9.32
CA LYS A 26 -12.78 -3.60 8.69
C LYS A 26 -14.23 -3.34 9.06
N THR A 27 -14.52 -3.06 10.34
CA THR A 27 -15.87 -2.75 10.83
C THR A 27 -16.42 -1.47 10.20
N GLN A 28 -15.55 -0.49 9.97
CA GLN A 28 -15.88 0.74 9.26
C GLN A 28 -15.88 0.60 7.73
N ASN A 29 -15.61 -0.61 7.22
CA ASN A 29 -15.51 -0.92 5.79
C ASN A 29 -14.55 0.01 5.02
N LEU A 30 -13.47 0.47 5.68
CA LEU A 30 -12.54 1.41 5.07
C LEU A 30 -11.72 0.75 3.96
N LYS A 31 -11.48 1.50 2.88
CA LYS A 31 -10.46 1.14 1.90
C LYS A 31 -9.07 1.48 2.46
N PRO A 32 -7.99 0.86 1.94
CA PRO A 32 -6.64 1.22 2.37
C PRO A 32 -6.32 2.73 2.22
N SER A 33 -6.83 3.42 1.20
CA SER A 33 -6.70 4.89 1.10
C SER A 33 -7.27 5.64 2.30
N GLU A 34 -8.41 5.18 2.82
CA GLU A 34 -9.13 5.83 3.91
C GLU A 34 -8.48 5.46 5.25
N ALA A 35 -8.04 4.21 5.41
CA ALA A 35 -7.27 3.77 6.57
C ALA A 35 -5.92 4.51 6.69
N LEU A 36 -5.25 4.79 5.58
CA LEU A 36 -3.98 5.54 5.57
C LEU A 36 -4.11 6.92 6.21
N LEU A 37 -5.24 7.60 6.02
CA LEU A 37 -5.51 8.92 6.62
C LEU A 37 -5.61 8.88 8.14
N THR A 38 -5.80 7.69 8.72
CA THR A 38 -5.87 7.49 10.18
C THR A 38 -4.52 7.12 10.80
N VAL A 39 -3.47 6.89 9.99
CA VAL A 39 -2.15 6.46 10.46
C VAL A 39 -1.35 7.65 11.00
N LYS A 40 -1.12 7.66 12.31
CA LYS A 40 -0.35 8.66 13.05
C LYS A 40 0.70 8.05 13.98
N THR A 41 0.55 6.78 14.34
CA THR A 41 1.44 6.07 15.30
C THR A 41 2.11 4.85 14.67
N GLN A 42 3.20 4.35 15.27
CA GLN A 42 3.91 3.16 14.80
C GLN A 42 3.03 1.90 14.81
N ALA A 43 2.11 1.79 15.76
CA ALA A 43 1.16 0.69 15.84
C ALA A 43 0.14 0.75 14.68
N GLN A 44 -0.39 1.93 14.38
CA GLN A 44 -1.26 2.15 13.23
C GLN A 44 -0.52 1.93 11.92
N GLU A 45 0.77 2.27 11.84
CA GLU A 45 1.58 1.98 10.67
C GLU A 45 1.75 0.47 10.44
N THR A 46 2.00 -0.28 11.52
CA THR A 46 2.10 -1.75 11.48
C THR A 46 0.76 -2.40 11.14
N ALA A 47 -0.33 -1.87 11.69
CA ALA A 47 -1.69 -2.26 11.32
C ALA A 47 -1.96 -1.99 9.85
N TYR A 48 -1.56 -0.83 9.33
CA TYR A 48 -1.78 -0.44 7.95
C TYR A 48 -1.07 -1.38 6.98
N ASP A 49 0.19 -1.71 7.25
CA ASP A 49 0.97 -2.64 6.43
C ASP A 49 0.27 -4.02 6.34
N LYS A 50 -0.26 -4.53 7.47
CA LYS A 50 -1.02 -5.79 7.51
C LYS A 50 -2.38 -5.69 6.83
N PHE A 51 -3.11 -4.61 7.04
CA PHE A 51 -4.44 -4.37 6.45
C PHE A 51 -4.36 -4.25 4.92
N LEU A 52 -3.33 -3.58 4.42
CA LEU A 52 -3.03 -3.46 3.00
C LEU A 52 -2.73 -4.84 2.40
N LEU A 53 -1.87 -5.66 3.03
CA LEU A 53 -1.57 -7.02 2.57
C LEU A 53 -2.82 -7.92 2.54
N GLN A 54 -3.68 -7.85 3.55
CA GLN A 54 -4.94 -8.60 3.57
C GLN A 54 -5.88 -8.16 2.45
N SER A 55 -5.97 -6.86 2.19
CA SER A 55 -6.77 -6.30 1.08
C SER A 55 -6.21 -6.70 -0.30
N LEU A 56 -4.88 -6.80 -0.41
CA LEU A 56 -4.19 -7.29 -1.61
C LEU A 56 -4.45 -8.79 -1.83
N ASN A 57 -4.35 -9.60 -0.78
CA ASN A 57 -4.54 -11.05 -0.86
C ASN A 57 -6.01 -11.43 -1.13
N GLY A 58 -6.97 -10.71 -0.53
CA GLY A 58 -8.40 -10.92 -0.79
C GLY A 58 -8.80 -10.65 -2.25
N LYS A 59 -8.06 -9.79 -2.97
CA LYS A 59 -8.24 -9.58 -4.42
C LYS A 59 -7.41 -10.51 -5.31
N ASN A 60 -6.39 -11.17 -4.74
CA ASN A 60 -5.48 -12.08 -5.46
C ASN A 60 -5.85 -13.56 -5.31
N ALA A 61 -6.95 -13.91 -4.62
CA ALA A 61 -7.42 -15.29 -4.48
C ALA A 61 -7.76 -16.00 -5.80
N ALA A 62 -7.66 -15.32 -6.95
CA ALA A 62 -7.90 -15.86 -8.28
C ALA A 62 -6.78 -15.58 -9.31
N ASN A 63 -5.51 -15.37 -8.89
CA ASN A 63 -4.41 -15.19 -9.84
C ASN A 63 -3.45 -16.38 -9.90
N PRO A 64 -2.96 -16.71 -11.11
CA PRO A 64 -2.20 -17.94 -11.39
C PRO A 64 -0.83 -17.94 -10.71
N ALA A 65 -0.19 -19.11 -10.73
CA ALA A 65 1.12 -19.38 -10.14
C ALA A 65 2.13 -18.22 -10.33
N PRO A 66 3.02 -17.97 -9.35
CA PRO A 66 3.93 -16.84 -9.38
C PRO A 66 4.74 -16.82 -10.67
N GLN A 67 4.45 -15.85 -11.54
CA GLN A 67 5.23 -15.64 -12.75
C GLN A 67 6.66 -15.30 -12.34
N GLN A 68 7.61 -16.05 -12.89
CA GLN A 68 9.04 -15.81 -12.69
C GLN A 68 9.35 -14.42 -13.25
N LEU A 69 9.73 -13.48 -12.37
CA LEU A 69 10.10 -12.13 -12.78
C LEU A 69 11.38 -12.20 -13.63
N SER A 70 11.44 -11.45 -14.73
CA SER A 70 12.70 -11.21 -15.43
C SER A 70 13.76 -10.66 -14.47
N LYS A 71 15.05 -10.90 -14.72
CA LYS A 71 16.15 -10.39 -13.85
C LYS A 71 16.02 -8.90 -13.57
N GLN A 72 15.65 -8.13 -14.60
CA GLN A 72 15.47 -6.69 -14.50
C GLN A 72 14.24 -6.32 -13.65
N ALA A 73 13.12 -7.03 -13.82
CA ALA A 73 11.94 -6.84 -12.96
C ALA A 73 12.22 -7.22 -11.50
N ALA A 74 13.03 -8.25 -11.25
CA ALA A 74 13.47 -8.65 -9.92
C ALA A 74 14.38 -7.58 -9.26
N GLU A 75 15.28 -6.96 -10.03
CA GLU A 75 16.12 -5.85 -9.55
C GLU A 75 15.30 -4.62 -9.18
N VAL A 76 14.33 -4.24 -10.01
CA VAL A 76 13.40 -3.16 -9.72
C VAL A 76 12.60 -3.48 -8.46
N GLN A 77 12.07 -4.70 -8.32
CA GLN A 77 11.37 -5.12 -7.12
C GLN A 77 12.27 -5.12 -5.87
N LYS A 78 13.55 -5.45 -6.00
CA LYS A 78 14.54 -5.35 -4.91
C LYS A 78 14.77 -3.88 -4.50
N LYS A 79 14.91 -2.96 -5.46
CA LYS A 79 15.04 -1.51 -5.19
C LYS A 79 13.79 -0.94 -4.53
N ILE A 80 12.60 -1.37 -4.96
CA ILE A 80 11.32 -1.01 -4.32
C ILE A 80 11.32 -1.50 -2.88
N ASN A 81 11.66 -2.77 -2.65
CA ASN A 81 11.64 -3.38 -1.32
C ASN A 81 12.72 -2.85 -0.37
N ALA A 82 13.80 -2.27 -0.89
CA ALA A 82 14.90 -1.72 -0.08
C ALA A 82 14.51 -0.47 0.73
N ASN A 83 13.42 0.21 0.37
CA ASN A 83 12.94 1.38 1.11
C ASN A 83 11.43 1.26 1.38
N LYS A 84 11.06 1.26 2.67
CA LYS A 84 9.68 1.02 3.12
C LYS A 84 8.68 2.06 2.58
N ASN A 85 9.07 3.33 2.49
CA ASN A 85 8.23 4.41 1.98
C ASN A 85 8.02 4.30 0.46
N ILE A 86 9.10 4.00 -0.28
CA ILE A 86 9.03 3.73 -1.72
C ILE A 86 8.11 2.53 -1.99
N LYS A 87 8.30 1.43 -1.26
CA LYS A 87 7.46 0.23 -1.37
C LYS A 87 5.98 0.55 -1.17
N ARG A 88 5.66 1.30 -0.10
CA ARG A 88 4.27 1.69 0.21
C ARG A 88 3.63 2.48 -0.94
N MET A 89 4.34 3.44 -1.52
CA MET A 89 3.82 4.25 -2.64
C MET A 89 3.63 3.43 -3.91
N VAL A 90 4.62 2.61 -4.26
CA VAL A 90 4.58 1.77 -5.48
C VAL A 90 3.50 0.69 -5.38
N ASP A 91 3.37 0.02 -4.23
CA ASP A 91 2.32 -0.96 -3.98
C ASP A 91 0.92 -0.31 -4.02
N TRP A 92 0.80 0.90 -3.48
CA TRP A 92 -0.43 1.68 -3.56
C TRP A 92 -0.84 1.94 -5.01
N TRP A 93 0.02 2.56 -5.82
CA TRP A 93 -0.31 2.85 -7.23
C TRP A 93 -0.59 1.59 -8.05
N THR A 94 0.14 0.50 -7.78
CA THR A 94 -0.11 -0.80 -8.41
C THR A 94 -1.51 -1.32 -8.08
N TYR A 95 -1.92 -1.21 -6.81
CA TYR A 95 -3.22 -1.68 -6.32
C TYR A 95 -4.39 -0.86 -6.87
N SER A 96 -4.27 0.46 -6.85
CA SER A 96 -5.29 1.37 -7.35
C SER A 96 -5.35 1.44 -8.87
N LYS A 97 -4.48 0.69 -9.57
CA LYS A 97 -4.30 0.76 -11.03
C LYS A 97 -4.08 2.19 -11.50
N THR A 98 -3.34 2.97 -10.71
CA THR A 98 -3.13 4.39 -10.96
C THR A 98 -2.27 4.57 -12.21
N ALA A 99 -2.77 5.31 -13.21
CA ALA A 99 -1.97 5.64 -14.38
C ALA A 99 -0.69 6.39 -13.98
N PRO A 100 0.44 6.22 -14.69
CA PRO A 100 1.69 6.86 -14.32
C PRO A 100 1.61 8.39 -14.16
N ASP A 101 0.76 9.06 -14.95
CA ASP A 101 0.55 10.51 -14.84
C ASP A 101 -0.21 10.90 -13.57
N ALA A 102 -1.22 10.11 -13.18
CA ALA A 102 -1.93 10.30 -11.92
C ALA A 102 -1.02 10.00 -10.71
N ALA A 103 -0.12 9.01 -10.84
CA ALA A 103 0.90 8.74 -9.82
C ALA A 103 1.85 9.94 -9.69
N LYS A 104 2.27 10.55 -10.81
CA LYS A 104 3.11 11.76 -10.85
C LYS A 104 2.51 12.93 -10.08
N ALA A 105 1.20 13.13 -10.20
CA ALA A 105 0.48 14.19 -9.50
C ALA A 105 0.28 13.93 -7.98
N SER A 106 0.46 12.69 -7.52
CA SER A 106 0.10 12.27 -6.16
C SER A 106 1.24 12.35 -5.14
N PHE A 107 2.45 12.78 -5.54
CA PHE A 107 3.59 12.88 -4.64
C PHE A 107 4.28 14.22 -4.68
N THR A 108 4.99 14.53 -3.59
CA THR A 108 5.95 15.63 -3.50
C THR A 108 7.27 15.13 -2.93
N GLY A 109 8.37 15.84 -3.21
CA GLY A 109 9.69 15.53 -2.66
C GLY A 109 10.45 14.37 -3.34
N VAL A 110 11.69 14.16 -2.86
CA VAL A 110 12.68 13.26 -3.50
C VAL A 110 12.27 11.79 -3.40
N THR A 111 11.70 11.37 -2.27
CA THR A 111 11.23 9.99 -2.06
C THR A 111 10.10 9.63 -3.02
N GLY A 112 9.13 10.54 -3.21
CA GLY A 112 8.03 10.36 -4.16
C GLY A 112 8.52 10.25 -5.60
N LYS A 113 9.50 11.08 -5.98
CA LYS A 113 10.12 11.02 -7.32
C LYS A 113 10.79 9.67 -7.56
N LYS A 114 11.57 9.17 -6.59
CA LYS A 114 12.20 7.84 -6.67
C LYS A 114 11.19 6.71 -6.76
N ALA A 115 10.11 6.79 -5.97
CA ALA A 115 9.03 5.82 -6.03
C ALA A 115 8.36 5.81 -7.41
N HIS A 116 8.13 6.98 -8.01
CA HIS A 116 7.50 7.10 -9.32
C HIS A 116 8.36 6.54 -10.44
N THR A 117 9.67 6.78 -10.43
CA THR A 117 10.60 6.15 -11.38
C THR A 117 10.52 4.62 -11.31
N LEU A 118 10.59 4.04 -10.11
CA LEU A 118 10.48 2.60 -9.93
C LEU A 118 9.09 2.05 -10.29
N TYR A 119 8.04 2.84 -10.07
CA TYR A 119 6.68 2.49 -10.48
C TYR A 119 6.53 2.45 -12.00
N LEU A 120 7.08 3.44 -12.72
CA LEU A 120 7.13 3.48 -14.18
C LEU A 120 7.86 2.27 -14.74
N GLU A 121 9.05 1.95 -14.20
CA GLU A 121 9.82 0.77 -14.60
C GLU A 121 9.00 -0.51 -14.42
N LYS A 122 8.36 -0.69 -13.25
CA LYS A 122 7.47 -1.82 -12.97
C LYS A 122 6.24 -1.86 -13.89
N TYR A 123 5.65 -0.70 -14.20
CA TYR A 123 4.48 -0.57 -15.08
C TYR A 123 4.83 -0.94 -16.52
N MET A 124 6.01 -0.54 -17.00
CA MET A 124 6.50 -0.90 -18.33
C MET A 124 6.75 -2.40 -18.46
N TYR A 125 7.38 -3.06 -17.47
CA TYR A 125 7.55 -4.52 -17.51
C TYR A 125 6.21 -5.26 -17.59
N LYS A 126 5.18 -4.77 -16.88
CA LYS A 126 3.84 -5.36 -16.89
C LYS A 126 3.10 -5.10 -18.21
N SER A 127 3.28 -3.94 -18.82
CA SER A 127 2.50 -3.50 -20.01
C SER A 127 3.09 -3.99 -21.32
N PHE A 128 4.42 -4.14 -21.39
CA PHE A 128 5.13 -4.52 -22.62
C PHE A 128 5.51 -5.99 -22.68
N GLY A 129 5.10 -6.82 -21.71
CA GLY A 129 5.39 -8.25 -21.75
C GLY A 129 6.88 -8.55 -21.88
N LEU A 130 7.76 -7.70 -21.34
CA LEU A 130 9.21 -7.96 -21.27
C LEU A 130 9.50 -8.98 -20.15
N ASN A 131 8.79 -10.11 -20.21
CA ASN A 131 9.31 -11.39 -19.77
C ASN A 131 10.10 -11.93 -20.96
N PRO A 132 11.44 -11.98 -20.91
CA PRO A 132 12.18 -12.85 -21.82
C PRO A 132 11.73 -14.30 -21.64
#